data_AF-A0A662WJ48-F1
#
_entry.id   AF-A0A662WJ48-F1
#
_cell.length_a   1.000
_cell.length_b   1.000
_cell.length_c   1.000
_cell.angle_alpha   90.00
_cell.angle_beta   90.00
_cell.angle_gamma   90.00
#
_symmetry.space_group_name_H-M   'P 1'
#
loop_
_entity.id
_entity.type
_entity.pdbx_description
1 polymer ?
#
loop_
_entity_poly.entity_id
_entity_poly.type
_entity_poly.pdbx_seq_one_letter_code
_entity_poly.pdbx_strand_id
1 'polypeptide(L)'
;MLSVLPVDAYQRADKTLYFSLTEVPSLRNHVMTNWTSNEDMVDCMLCSAHVPLYTTSMAALYRGKRFVDGGLSNNHPIVHPDAPHKVFQIWKWRWIAPTWILVTTNADWAADLFRMGREDALKNLHEVDEVFF
;
A
#
# COMPACT_ATOMS: atom_id res chain seq x y z
N MET A 1 -5.41 11.92 12.12
CA MET A 1 -5.00 10.50 12.02
C MET A 1 -4.40 10.00 13.33
N LEU A 2 -3.38 10.67 13.88
CA LEU A 2 -2.77 10.24 15.14
C LEU A 2 -3.74 10.18 16.33
N SER A 3 -4.73 11.07 16.38
CA SER A 3 -5.71 11.15 17.48
C SER A 3 -6.67 9.95 17.60
N VAL A 4 -6.77 9.10 16.57
CA VAL A 4 -7.62 7.90 16.61
C VAL A 4 -6.81 6.64 16.92
N LEU A 5 -5.48 6.73 16.94
CA LEU A 5 -4.61 5.60 17.25
C LEU A 5 -4.44 5.45 18.76
N PRO A 6 -4.49 4.21 19.30
CA PRO A 6 -4.00 3.94 20.64
C PRO A 6 -2.56 4.43 20.84
N VAL A 7 -2.21 4.85 22.06
CA VAL A 7 -0.87 5.39 22.37
C VAL A 7 0.25 4.38 22.04
N ASP A 8 -0.05 3.09 22.15
CA ASP A 8 0.86 1.96 21.91
C ASP A 8 0.69 1.32 20.52
N ALA A 9 -0.03 1.95 19.58
CA ALA A 9 -0.32 1.34 18.27
C ALA A 9 0.95 0.95 17.52
N TYR A 10 1.98 1.79 17.52
CA TYR A 10 3.27 1.50 16.91
C TYR A 10 3.97 0.28 17.53
N GLN A 11 3.77 0.00 18.83
CA GLN A 11 4.33 -1.17 19.50
C GLN A 11 3.57 -2.44 19.12
N ARG A 12 2.23 -2.34 18.99
CA ARG A 12 1.39 -3.47 18.55
C ARG A 12 1.69 -3.88 17.12
N ALA A 13 2.02 -2.90 16.27
CA ALA A 13 2.34 -3.11 14.88
C ALA A 13 3.76 -3.67 14.66
N ASP A 14 4.66 -3.58 15.65
CA ASP A 14 6.07 -3.96 15.50
C ASP A 14 6.17 -5.41 15.03
N LYS A 15 6.90 -5.63 13.93
CA LYS A 15 7.09 -6.95 13.29
C LYS A 15 5.82 -7.65 12.82
N THR A 16 4.69 -6.94 12.74
CA THR A 16 3.43 -7.45 12.19
C THR A 16 2.92 -6.60 11.03
N LEU A 17 3.35 -5.34 10.96
CA LEU A 17 3.10 -4.43 9.85
C LEU A 17 4.41 -4.11 9.11
N TYR A 18 4.31 -3.96 7.79
CA TYR A 18 5.46 -3.76 6.92
C TYR A 18 5.15 -2.72 5.84
N PHE A 19 6.09 -1.80 5.62
CA PHE A 19 6.00 -0.78 4.57
C PHE A 19 7.16 -0.91 3.60
N SER A 20 6.86 -0.95 2.30
CA SER A 20 7.85 -0.92 1.22
C SER A 20 8.17 0.53 0.86
N LEU A 21 9.43 0.92 0.83
CA LEU A 21 9.88 2.26 0.45
C LEU A 21 10.99 2.17 -0.60
N THR A 22 10.99 3.10 -1.56
CA THR A 22 12.04 3.17 -2.59
C THR A 22 12.99 4.34 -2.27
N GLU A 23 14.23 4.05 -1.89
CA GLU A 23 15.24 5.09 -1.56
C GLU A 23 15.74 5.77 -2.83
N VAL A 24 15.70 7.10 -2.88
CA VAL A 24 16.23 7.89 -3.99
C VAL A 24 17.53 8.61 -3.60
N PRO A 25 18.53 8.70 -4.50
CA PRO A 25 18.51 8.28 -5.90
C PRO A 25 18.89 6.80 -6.14
N SER A 26 19.19 6.02 -5.09
CA SER A 26 19.73 4.66 -5.24
C SER A 26 18.78 3.63 -5.85
N LEU A 27 17.47 3.92 -5.86
CA LEU A 27 16.35 3.04 -6.21
C LEU A 27 16.33 1.71 -5.44
N ARG A 28 17.01 1.65 -4.29
CA ARG A 28 16.99 0.46 -3.42
C ARG A 28 15.68 0.39 -2.65
N ASN A 29 15.11 -0.81 -2.61
CA ASN A 29 13.94 -1.09 -1.79
C ASN A 29 14.33 -1.26 -0.32
N HIS A 30 13.51 -0.72 0.57
CA HIS A 30 13.59 -0.92 2.01
C HIS A 30 12.23 -1.37 2.53
N VAL A 31 12.20 -2.49 3.25
CA VAL A 31 10.99 -2.94 3.95
C VAL A 31 11.13 -2.59 5.43
N MET A 32 10.32 -1.63 5.90
CA MET A 32 10.33 -1.14 7.27
C MET A 32 9.29 -1.87 8.12
N THR A 33 9.62 -2.21 9.36
CA THR A 33 8.71 -2.97 10.27
C THR A 33 8.85 -2.59 11.76
N ASN A 34 9.62 -1.52 12.05
CA ASN A 34 9.86 -1.04 13.40
C ASN A 34 9.71 0.47 13.49
N TRP A 35 9.20 0.94 14.63
CA TRP A 35 8.94 2.36 14.88
C TRP A 35 9.20 2.74 16.32
N THR A 36 9.48 4.03 16.56
CA THR A 36 9.73 4.58 17.90
C THR A 36 8.52 5.32 18.49
N SER A 37 7.56 5.71 17.65
CA SER A 37 6.29 6.32 18.05
C SER A 37 5.22 6.14 16.97
N ASN A 38 3.96 6.51 17.28
CA ASN A 38 2.88 6.53 16.30
C ASN A 38 3.16 7.50 15.14
N GLU A 39 3.83 8.62 15.43
CA GLU A 39 4.26 9.61 14.44
C GLU A 39 5.26 8.99 13.46
N ASP A 40 6.31 8.33 13.96
CA ASP A 40 7.32 7.67 13.12
C ASP A 40 6.69 6.56 12.25
N MET A 41 5.71 5.82 12.78
CA MET A 41 4.95 4.83 12.02
C MET A 41 4.10 5.46 10.91
N VAL A 42 3.36 6.53 11.22
CA VAL A 42 2.52 7.23 10.24
C VAL A 42 3.37 7.93 9.19
N ASP A 43 4.50 8.52 9.54
CA ASP A 43 5.43 9.12 8.59
C ASP A 43 5.99 8.06 7.62
N CYS A 44 6.33 6.88 8.13
CA CYS A 44 6.76 5.75 7.31
C CYS A 44 5.67 5.31 6.32
N MET A 45 4.43 5.19 6.80
CA MET A 45 3.26 4.86 5.98
C MET A 45 3.02 5.90 4.89
N LEU A 46 3.07 7.19 5.23
CA LEU A 46 2.91 8.28 4.26
C LEU A 46 4.03 8.28 3.21
N CYS A 47 5.27 7.99 3.61
CA CYS A 47 6.39 7.84 2.67
C CYS A 47 6.20 6.66 1.72
N SER A 48 5.68 5.54 2.23
CA SER A 48 5.40 4.33 1.44
C SER A 48 4.34 4.56 0.37
N ALA A 49 3.43 5.53 0.58
CA ALA A 49 2.40 5.96 -0.37
C ALA A 49 2.74 7.27 -1.12
N HIS A 50 4.00 7.73 -1.06
CA HIS A 50 4.43 8.98 -1.69
C HIS A 50 4.72 8.78 -3.18
N VAL A 51 3.65 8.60 -3.97
CA VAL A 51 3.75 8.41 -5.42
C VAL A 51 4.31 9.67 -6.07
N PRO A 52 5.43 9.59 -6.82
CA PRO A 52 5.98 10.75 -7.53
C PRO A 52 4.93 11.41 -8.43
N LEU A 53 5.00 12.74 -8.58
CA LEU A 53 4.07 13.57 -9.40
C LEU A 53 2.67 13.77 -8.82
N TYR A 54 2.25 12.99 -7.82
CA TYR A 54 0.92 13.14 -7.19
C TYR A 54 0.91 14.22 -6.12
N THR A 55 2.09 14.57 -5.63
CA THR A 55 2.31 15.65 -4.66
C THR A 55 3.26 16.68 -5.25
N THR A 56 3.37 17.84 -4.60
CA THR A 56 4.29 18.91 -5.00
C THR A 56 5.76 18.55 -4.78
N SER A 57 6.06 17.56 -3.93
CA SER A 57 7.42 17.08 -3.68
C SER A 57 7.70 15.79 -4.44
N MET A 58 8.86 15.69 -5.07
CA MET A 58 9.28 14.45 -5.75
C MET A 58 9.60 13.30 -4.80
N ALA A 59 9.95 13.58 -3.54
CA ALA A 59 10.30 12.58 -2.54
C ALA A 59 9.97 13.07 -1.12
N ALA A 60 9.69 12.13 -0.23
CA ALA A 60 9.49 12.38 1.20
C ALA A 60 10.80 12.15 1.98
N LEU A 61 11.01 12.92 3.05
CA LEU A 61 12.15 12.74 3.96
C LEU A 61 11.71 11.85 5.13
N TYR A 62 12.39 10.73 5.33
CA TYR A 62 12.16 9.83 6.46
C TYR A 62 13.48 9.34 7.02
N ARG A 63 13.66 9.47 8.35
CA ARG A 63 14.89 9.09 9.08
C ARG A 63 16.20 9.56 8.39
N GLY A 64 16.19 10.78 7.87
CA GLY A 64 17.35 11.42 7.22
C GLY A 64 17.63 11.00 5.78
N LYS A 65 16.79 10.15 5.18
CA LYS A 65 16.89 9.70 3.79
C LYS A 65 15.66 10.11 2.98
N ARG A 66 15.80 10.14 1.65
CA ARG A 66 14.71 10.49 0.73
C ARG A 66 14.10 9.22 0.14
N PHE A 67 12.78 9.13 0.18
CA PHE A 67 12.02 8.00 -0.31
C PHE A 67 10.86 8.43 -1.20
N VAL A 68 10.44 7.51 -2.05
CA VAL A 68 9.17 7.55 -2.78
C VAL A 68 8.41 6.26 -2.53
N ASP A 69 7.21 6.18 -3.10
CA ASP A 69 6.34 5.02 -3.05
C ASP A 69 7.08 3.69 -3.25
N GLY A 70 6.72 2.70 -2.41
CA GLY A 70 7.34 1.38 -2.41
C GLY A 70 7.10 0.60 -3.69
N GLY A 71 5.95 0.82 -4.34
CA GLY A 71 5.54 0.17 -5.59
C GLY A 71 6.48 0.45 -6.75
N LEU A 72 7.29 1.52 -6.69
CA LEU A 72 8.32 1.79 -7.69
C LEU A 72 9.44 0.73 -7.72
N SER A 73 9.77 0.12 -6.57
CA SER A 73 10.82 -0.91 -6.47
C SER A 73 10.31 -2.28 -6.07
N ASN A 74 9.30 -2.36 -5.20
CA ASN A 74 8.67 -3.61 -4.76
C ASN A 74 7.22 -3.36 -4.30
N ASN A 75 6.26 -3.63 -5.20
CA ASN A 75 4.83 -3.46 -4.94
C ASN A 75 4.20 -4.66 -4.19
N HIS A 76 4.92 -5.77 -4.05
CA HIS A 76 4.44 -6.99 -3.41
C HIS A 76 5.51 -7.56 -2.46
N PRO A 77 5.83 -6.86 -1.36
CA PRO A 77 6.83 -7.33 -0.41
C PRO A 77 6.36 -8.63 0.27
N ILE A 78 7.07 -9.74 0.01
CA ILE A 78 6.89 -11.01 0.72
C ILE A 78 7.87 -11.04 1.88
N VAL A 79 7.37 -10.86 3.10
CA VAL A 79 8.19 -10.68 4.31
C VAL A 79 8.64 -12.01 4.95
N HIS A 80 7.87 -13.08 4.71
CA HIS A 80 8.16 -14.43 5.20
C HIS A 80 8.06 -15.43 4.04
N PRO A 81 9.09 -15.53 3.18
CA PRO A 81 9.03 -16.37 1.98
C PRO A 81 8.89 -17.86 2.32
N ASP A 82 9.39 -18.27 3.49
CA ASP A 82 9.34 -19.66 3.97
C ASP A 82 8.00 -20.01 4.67
N ALA A 83 7.12 -19.02 4.87
CA ALA A 83 5.82 -19.21 5.47
C ALA A 83 4.71 -19.16 4.41
N PRO A 84 3.61 -19.92 4.59
CA PRO A 84 2.43 -19.75 3.77
C PRO A 84 1.94 -18.29 3.80
N HIS A 85 1.77 -17.70 2.63
CA HIS A 85 1.26 -16.34 2.48
C HIS A 85 0.28 -16.29 1.30
N LYS A 86 -0.70 -15.40 1.39
CA LYS A 86 -1.63 -15.11 0.30
C LYS A 86 -1.51 -13.64 -0.06
N VAL A 87 -1.48 -13.35 -1.35
CA VAL A 87 -1.37 -11.98 -1.87
C VAL A 87 -2.64 -11.67 -2.64
N PHE A 88 -3.34 -10.61 -2.23
CA PHE A 88 -4.42 -10.05 -3.02
C PHE A 88 -3.82 -9.14 -4.10
N GLN A 89 -3.92 -9.57 -5.37
CA GLN A 89 -3.29 -8.89 -6.49
C GLN A 89 -4.29 -8.00 -7.24
N ILE A 90 -3.81 -6.85 -7.72
CA ILE A 90 -4.54 -6.09 -8.73
C ILE A 90 -4.68 -6.93 -10.00
N TRP A 91 -5.79 -6.78 -10.71
CA TRP A 91 -6.14 -7.55 -11.91
C TRP A 91 -6.33 -9.06 -11.73
N LYS A 92 -6.44 -9.55 -10.50
CA LYS A 92 -6.63 -10.98 -10.22
C LYS A 92 -7.80 -11.61 -11.01
N TRP A 93 -8.95 -10.94 -11.09
CA TRP A 93 -10.15 -11.48 -11.75
C TRP A 93 -10.45 -10.84 -13.10
N ARG A 94 -10.05 -9.58 -13.28
CA ARG A 94 -10.35 -8.80 -14.49
C ARG A 94 -9.21 -7.85 -14.78
N TRP A 95 -8.74 -7.88 -16.02
CA TRP A 95 -7.86 -6.83 -16.51
C TRP A 95 -8.68 -5.57 -16.80
N ILE A 96 -8.25 -4.45 -16.25
CA ILE A 96 -8.83 -3.13 -16.49
C ILE A 96 -7.65 -2.22 -16.81
N ALA A 97 -7.76 -1.41 -17.86
CA ALA A 97 -6.73 -0.41 -18.15
C ALA A 97 -6.51 0.49 -16.92
N PRO A 98 -5.28 0.96 -16.64
CA PRO A 98 -4.89 1.69 -15.42
C PRO A 98 -5.45 3.11 -15.35
N THR A 99 -6.73 3.26 -15.63
CA THR A 99 -7.49 4.50 -15.56
C THR A 99 -7.66 4.98 -14.12
N TRP A 100 -7.54 4.11 -13.10
CA TRP A 100 -7.54 4.51 -11.68
C TRP A 100 -6.29 5.28 -11.25
N ILE A 101 -5.23 5.29 -12.08
CA ILE A 101 -4.06 6.13 -11.86
C ILE A 101 -4.49 7.61 -11.97
N LEU A 102 -5.42 7.94 -12.85
CA LEU A 102 -5.87 9.30 -13.07
C LEU A 102 -7.26 9.54 -12.47
N VAL A 103 -7.45 10.70 -11.86
CA VAL A 103 -8.77 11.11 -11.41
C VAL A 103 -9.61 11.43 -12.65
N THR A 104 -10.74 10.76 -12.77
CA THR A 104 -11.72 10.97 -13.85
C THR A 104 -13.00 11.58 -13.30
N THR A 105 -13.54 12.57 -14.00
CA THR A 105 -14.86 13.16 -13.69
C THR A 105 -16.01 12.40 -14.36
N ASN A 106 -15.71 11.33 -15.12
CA ASN A 106 -16.72 10.51 -15.77
C ASN A 106 -17.43 9.61 -14.74
N ALA A 107 -18.62 10.02 -14.34
CA ALA A 107 -19.43 9.30 -13.35
C ALA A 107 -19.90 7.92 -13.85
N ASP A 108 -20.22 7.78 -15.15
CA ASP A 108 -20.66 6.51 -15.73
C ASP A 108 -19.54 5.47 -15.65
N TRP A 109 -18.32 5.87 -15.98
CA TRP A 109 -17.14 5.02 -15.86
C TRP A 109 -16.88 4.62 -14.40
N ALA A 110 -17.03 5.54 -13.45
CA ALA A 110 -16.86 5.24 -12.03
C ALA A 110 -17.91 4.22 -11.54
N ALA A 111 -19.16 4.35 -11.99
CA ALA A 111 -20.25 3.43 -11.67
C ALA A 111 -19.99 2.03 -12.27
N ASP A 112 -19.51 1.96 -13.52
CA ASP A 112 -19.14 0.70 -14.14
C ASP A 112 -17.96 0.04 -13.44
N LEU A 113 -16.90 0.78 -13.09
CA LEU A 113 -15.78 0.26 -12.30
C LEU A 113 -16.25 -0.37 -10.98
N PHE A 114 -17.12 0.33 -10.24
CA PHE A 114 -17.69 -0.19 -9.00
C PHE A 114 -18.52 -1.46 -9.23
N ARG A 115 -19.38 -1.46 -10.24
CA ARG A 115 -20.21 -2.63 -10.58
C ARG A 115 -19.36 -3.83 -10.95
N MET A 116 -18.35 -3.65 -11.82
CA MET A 116 -17.42 -4.70 -12.22
C MET A 116 -16.68 -5.27 -11.00
N GLY A 117 -16.13 -4.41 -10.13
CA GLY A 117 -15.45 -4.85 -8.92
C GLY A 117 -16.37 -5.63 -7.96
N ARG A 118 -17.61 -5.17 -7.78
CA ARG A 118 -18.61 -5.89 -6.96
C ARG A 118 -18.97 -7.25 -7.55
N GLU A 119 -19.21 -7.33 -8.86
CA GLU A 119 -19.52 -8.59 -9.54
C GLU A 119 -18.37 -9.60 -9.40
N ASP A 120 -17.13 -9.15 -9.59
CA ASP A 120 -15.95 -10.02 -9.48
C ASP A 120 -15.71 -10.47 -8.04
N ALA A 121 -15.85 -9.57 -7.06
CA ALA A 121 -15.74 -9.93 -5.65
C ALA A 121 -16.81 -10.94 -5.22
N LEU A 122 -18.08 -10.74 -5.62
CA LEU A 122 -19.18 -11.66 -5.27
C LEU A 122 -19.00 -13.05 -5.88
N LYS A 123 -18.51 -13.15 -7.12
CA LYS A 123 -18.24 -14.43 -7.79
C LYS A 123 -17.10 -15.21 -7.12
N ASN A 124 -16.16 -14.50 -6.51
CA ASN A 124 -14.93 -15.07 -5.97
C ASN A 124 -14.82 -14.89 -4.44
N LEU A 125 -15.96 -14.82 -3.73
CA LEU A 125 -16.00 -14.68 -2.27
C LEU A 125 -15.18 -15.76 -1.57
N HIS A 126 -15.21 -16.99 -2.08
CA HIS A 126 -14.42 -18.10 -1.54
C HIS A 126 -12.90 -17.81 -1.51
N GLU A 127 -12.37 -17.12 -2.52
CA GLU A 127 -10.95 -16.73 -2.54
C GLU A 127 -10.65 -15.55 -1.60
N VAL A 128 -11.65 -14.70 -1.34
CA VAL A 128 -11.54 -13.60 -0.37
C VAL A 128 -11.54 -14.16 1.05
N ASP A 129 -12.47 -15.07 1.33
CA ASP A 129 -12.59 -15.71 2.64
C ASP A 129 -11.28 -16.40 3.01
N GLU A 130 -10.68 -17.09 2.04
CA GLU A 130 -9.37 -17.71 2.15
C GLU A 130 -8.22 -16.79 2.58
N VAL A 131 -8.31 -15.47 2.36
CA VAL A 131 -7.27 -14.48 2.71
C VAL A 131 -7.53 -13.85 4.07
N PHE A 132 -8.80 -13.66 4.44
CA PHE A 132 -9.19 -12.91 5.63
C PHE A 132 -9.67 -13.79 6.80
N PHE A 133 -10.00 -15.06 6.56
CA PHE A 133 -10.56 -16.01 7.54
C PHE A 133 -9.90 -17.39 7.43
#